data_AF-A0A961JJQ4-F1
#
_entry.id   AF-A0A961JJQ4-F1
#
_cell.length_a   1.000
_cell.length_b   1.000
_cell.length_c   1.000
_cell.angle_alpha   90.00
_cell.angle_beta   90.00
_cell.angle_gamma   90.00
#
_symmetry.space_group_name_H-M   'P 1'
#
loop_
_entity.id
_entity.type
_entity.pdbx_description
1 polymer ?
#
loop_
_entity_poly.entity_id
_entity_poly.type
_entity_poly.pdbx_seq_one_letter_code
_entity_poly.pdbx_strand_id
1 'polypeptide(L)'
;PDLPLIAGEGADARVAEALELVQAAKPLGGRLRGLVHVGERRWDVVLDREQRIQLPTDQPVAALERVIALDQAQDMLGRDVSVVDMRIEARPTLRMTEAAMQDWWAVRSGGNIKISQ
;
A
#
# COMPACT_ATOMS: atom_id res chain seq x y z
N PRO A 1 -15.22 -17.92 4.18
CA PRO A 1 -14.72 -16.69 3.52
C PRO A 1 -14.67 -15.56 4.52
N ASP A 2 -13.48 -15.03 4.80
CA ASP A 2 -13.33 -13.82 5.60
C ASP A 2 -13.69 -12.63 4.71
N LEU A 3 -14.74 -11.90 5.08
CA LEU A 3 -15.12 -10.66 4.41
C LEU A 3 -14.14 -9.55 4.83
N PRO A 4 -13.67 -8.69 3.90
CA PRO A 4 -12.84 -7.54 4.25
C PRO A 4 -13.56 -6.65 5.26
N LEU A 5 -12.86 -6.29 6.34
CA LEU A 5 -13.40 -5.40 7.38
C LEU A 5 -13.37 -3.94 6.91
N ILE A 6 -14.42 -3.17 7.20
CA ILE A 6 -14.42 -1.71 7.04
C ILE A 6 -14.47 -1.10 8.45
N ALA A 7 -13.50 -0.26 8.79
CA ALA A 7 -13.36 0.34 10.12
C ALA A 7 -12.91 1.80 10.06
N GLY A 8 -12.98 2.50 11.19
CA GLY A 8 -12.58 3.89 11.33
C GLY A 8 -13.76 4.84 11.53
N GLU A 9 -13.48 6.01 12.10
CA GLU A 9 -14.48 7.05 12.33
C GLU A 9 -15.02 7.60 11.01
N GLY A 10 -16.34 7.72 10.88
CA GLY A 10 -17.04 8.15 9.67
C GLY A 10 -17.01 7.15 8.51
N ALA A 11 -16.55 5.91 8.73
CA ALA A 11 -16.49 4.89 7.69
C ALA A 11 -17.89 4.43 7.22
N ASP A 12 -18.87 4.44 8.12
CA ASP A 12 -20.28 4.14 7.87
C ASP A 12 -20.93 5.11 6.88
N ALA A 13 -20.56 6.40 6.95
CA ALA A 13 -20.99 7.41 5.99
C ALA A 13 -20.34 7.28 4.60
N ARG A 14 -19.28 6.47 4.46
CA ARG A 14 -18.45 6.32 3.26
C ARG A 14 -18.45 4.89 2.70
N VAL A 15 -19.44 4.07 3.07
CA VAL A 15 -19.53 2.66 2.66
C VAL A 15 -19.50 2.47 1.15
N ALA A 16 -20.14 3.34 0.37
CA ALA A 16 -20.14 3.24 -1.10
C ALA A 16 -18.71 3.31 -1.68
N GLU A 17 -17.92 4.29 -1.25
CA GLU A 17 -16.52 4.45 -1.63
C GLU A 17 -15.66 3.28 -1.13
N ALA A 18 -15.92 2.79 0.08
CA ALA A 18 -15.26 1.60 0.61
C ALA A 18 -15.54 0.36 -0.24
N LEU A 19 -16.76 0.18 -0.72
CA LEU A 19 -17.12 -0.93 -1.61
C LEU A 19 -16.41 -0.82 -2.95
N GLU A 20 -16.29 0.37 -3.54
CA GLU A 20 -15.51 0.58 -4.76
C GLU A 20 -14.04 0.18 -4.56
N LEU A 21 -13.44 0.56 -3.43
CA LEU A 21 -12.09 0.16 -3.07
C LEU A 21 -11.96 -1.36 -2.88
N VAL A 22 -12.93 -2.02 -2.24
CA VAL A 22 -12.94 -3.48 -2.12
C VAL A 22 -13.03 -4.14 -3.50
N GLN A 23 -13.83 -3.59 -4.42
CA GLN A 23 -13.92 -4.11 -5.78
C GLN A 23 -12.61 -3.95 -6.55
N ALA A 24 -11.97 -2.78 -6.47
CA ALA A 24 -10.67 -2.52 -7.07
C ALA A 24 -9.56 -3.40 -6.46
N ALA A 25 -9.67 -3.73 -5.17
CA ALA A 25 -8.74 -4.58 -4.44
C ALA A 25 -8.89 -6.08 -4.75
N LYS A 26 -9.88 -6.52 -5.53
CA LYS A 26 -10.10 -7.93 -5.88
C LYS A 26 -8.84 -8.70 -6.32
N PRO A 27 -7.93 -8.13 -7.14
CA PRO A 27 -6.70 -8.83 -7.55
C PRO A 27 -5.75 -9.18 -6.39
N LEU A 28 -5.87 -8.52 -5.24
CA LEU A 28 -5.09 -8.84 -4.05
C LEU A 28 -5.54 -10.16 -3.38
N GLY A 29 -6.73 -10.65 -3.73
CA GLY A 29 -7.25 -11.95 -3.28
C GLY A 29 -7.28 -12.07 -1.75
N GLY A 30 -6.79 -13.21 -1.23
CA GLY A 30 -6.76 -13.51 0.20
C GLY A 30 -5.86 -12.62 1.05
N ARG A 31 -5.09 -11.72 0.43
CA ARG A 31 -4.21 -10.79 1.13
C ARG A 31 -4.98 -9.59 1.68
N LEU A 32 -6.12 -9.23 1.10
CA LEU A 32 -6.94 -8.12 1.56
C LEU A 32 -7.59 -8.46 2.90
N ARG A 33 -7.30 -7.68 3.94
CA ARG A 33 -7.93 -7.81 5.25
C ARG A 33 -9.04 -6.80 5.49
N GLY A 34 -8.89 -5.59 4.94
CA GLY A 34 -9.89 -4.56 5.12
C GLY A 34 -9.45 -3.17 4.70
N LEU A 35 -10.30 -2.22 5.02
CA LEU A 35 -10.14 -0.79 4.80
C LEU A 35 -10.31 -0.06 6.13
N VAL A 36 -9.45 0.93 6.37
CA VAL A 36 -9.55 1.81 7.53
C VAL A 36 -9.71 3.24 7.05
N HIS A 37 -10.78 3.89 7.48
CA HIS A 37 -10.99 5.32 7.26
C HIS A 37 -10.19 6.10 8.31
N VAL A 38 -9.30 6.98 7.86
CA VAL A 38 -8.34 7.69 8.71
C VAL A 38 -8.57 9.18 8.66
N GLY A 39 -8.73 9.79 9.84
CA GLY A 39 -8.87 11.25 10.01
C GLY A 39 -10.01 11.84 9.19
N GLU A 40 -11.08 11.06 9.05
CA GLU A 40 -12.32 11.37 8.33
C GLU A 40 -12.17 11.80 6.86
N ARG A 41 -11.05 11.43 6.22
CA ARG A 41 -10.73 11.96 4.87
C ARG A 41 -10.18 10.94 3.89
N ARG A 42 -9.48 9.91 4.35
CA ARG A 42 -8.76 9.00 3.46
C ARG A 42 -8.91 7.56 3.90
N TRP A 43 -8.60 6.67 2.97
CA TRP A 43 -8.62 5.23 3.20
C TRP A 43 -7.20 4.67 3.25
N ASP A 44 -6.96 3.78 4.21
CA ASP A 44 -5.82 2.89 4.23
C ASP A 44 -6.31 1.47 3.90
N VAL A 45 -5.68 0.80 2.92
CA VAL A 45 -5.92 -0.62 2.64
C VAL A 45 -4.99 -1.46 3.51
N VAL A 46 -5.55 -2.41 4.24
CA VAL A 46 -4.82 -3.29 5.16
C VAL A 46 -4.70 -4.68 4.57
N LEU A 47 -3.47 -5.22 4.56
CA LEU A 47 -3.15 -6.55 4.07
C LEU A 47 -2.75 -7.53 5.18
N ASP A 48 -2.65 -8.80 4.81
CA ASP A 48 -2.41 -9.96 5.69
C ASP A 48 -1.09 -10.00 6.46
N ARG A 49 -0.08 -9.22 6.06
CA ARG A 49 1.22 -9.11 6.74
C ARG A 49 1.44 -7.74 7.38
N GLU A 50 0.37 -7.17 7.95
CA GLU A 50 0.37 -5.81 8.56
C GLU A 50 0.76 -4.67 7.59
N GLN A 51 0.84 -4.98 6.29
CA GLN A 51 1.18 -4.01 5.26
C GLN A 51 0.01 -3.05 5.06
N ARG A 52 0.33 -1.79 4.79
CA ARG A 52 -0.68 -0.76 4.49
C ARG A 52 -0.40 -0.04 3.17
N ILE A 53 -1.46 0.17 2.40
CA ILE A 53 -1.46 1.09 1.27
C ILE A 53 -2.23 2.34 1.71
N GLN A 54 -1.53 3.45 1.89
CA GLN A 54 -2.13 4.72 2.31
C GLN A 54 -2.56 5.49 1.07
N LEU A 55 -3.86 5.58 0.87
CA LEU A 55 -4.43 6.21 -0.33
C LEU A 55 -4.51 7.74 -0.16
N PRO A 56 -4.45 8.49 -1.27
CA PRO A 56 -4.79 9.90 -1.26
C PRO A 56 -6.27 10.10 -0.94
N THR A 57 -6.63 11.31 -0.50
CA THR A 57 -8.03 11.74 -0.37
C THR A 57 -8.72 11.75 -1.74
N ASP A 58 -8.00 12.21 -2.77
CA ASP A 58 -8.53 12.37 -4.12
C ASP A 58 -8.21 11.15 -4.98
N GLN A 59 -9.24 10.63 -5.66
CA GLN A 59 -9.14 9.47 -6.56
C GLN A 59 -8.48 8.22 -5.92
N PRO A 60 -8.92 7.78 -4.73
CA PRO A 60 -8.30 6.67 -4.01
C PRO A 60 -8.32 5.35 -4.78
N VAL A 61 -9.37 5.11 -5.59
CA VAL A 61 -9.51 3.91 -6.45
C VAL A 61 -8.40 3.85 -7.49
N ALA A 62 -8.19 4.94 -8.25
CA ALA A 62 -7.15 4.98 -9.29
C ALA A 62 -5.73 4.84 -8.70
N ALA A 63 -5.50 5.37 -7.49
CA ALA A 63 -4.24 5.19 -6.79
C ALA A 63 -4.02 3.71 -6.41
N LEU A 64 -5.05 3.03 -5.91
CA LEU A 64 -4.99 1.61 -5.57
C LEU A 64 -4.72 0.74 -6.80
N GLU A 65 -5.41 0.99 -7.92
CA GLU A 65 -5.20 0.28 -9.19
C GLU A 65 -3.75 0.40 -9.66
N ARG A 66 -3.14 1.59 -9.52
CA ARG A 66 -1.73 1.81 -9.87
C ARG A 66 -0.78 0.98 -9.00
N VAL A 67 -1.04 0.86 -7.70
CA VAL A 67 -0.25 0.02 -6.80
C VAL A 67 -0.36 -1.44 -7.19
N ILE A 68 -1.58 -1.92 -7.50
CA ILE A 68 -1.82 -3.30 -7.93
C ILE A 68 -1.10 -3.58 -9.26
N ALA A 69 -1.15 -2.67 -10.22
CA ALA A 69 -0.45 -2.82 -11.49
C ALA A 69 1.08 -2.89 -11.29
N LEU A 70 1.63 -2.07 -10.39
CA LEU A 70 3.05 -2.11 -10.05
C LEU A 70 3.45 -3.41 -9.35
N ASP A 71 2.63 -3.88 -8.41
CA ASP A 71 2.82 -5.17 -7.73
C ASP A 71 2.83 -6.34 -8.72
N GLN A 72 1.86 -6.39 -9.63
CA GLN A 72 1.80 -7.44 -10.67
C GLN A 72 3.01 -7.43 -11.60
N ALA A 73 3.61 -6.25 -11.84
CA ALA A 73 4.79 -6.13 -12.69
C ALA A 73 6.10 -6.48 -11.98
N GLN A 74 6.19 -6.33 -10.64
CA GLN A 74 7.46 -6.37 -9.91
C GLN A 74 7.46 -7.24 -8.63
N ASP A 75 6.36 -7.93 -8.30
CA ASP A 75 6.17 -8.68 -7.04
C ASP A 75 6.46 -7.85 -5.77
N MET A 76 6.15 -6.56 -5.82
CA MET A 76 6.58 -5.55 -4.85
C MET A 76 6.02 -5.81 -3.44
N LEU A 77 4.74 -6.14 -3.35
CA LEU A 77 4.05 -6.42 -2.09
C LEU A 77 4.37 -7.85 -1.61
N GLY A 78 5.08 -8.67 -2.39
CA GLY A 78 5.35 -10.07 -2.09
C GLY A 78 6.33 -10.29 -0.93
N ARG A 79 7.33 -9.40 -0.73
CA ARG A 79 8.37 -9.60 0.30
C ARG A 79 8.79 -8.34 1.08
N ASP A 80 8.82 -7.17 0.46
CA ASP A 80 9.74 -6.12 0.91
C ASP A 80 9.13 -4.77 1.28
N VAL A 81 7.81 -4.62 1.28
CA VAL A 81 7.14 -3.34 1.54
C VAL A 81 6.28 -3.40 2.79
N SER A 82 6.52 -2.50 3.73
CA SER A 82 5.70 -2.34 4.94
C SER A 82 4.57 -1.32 4.70
N VAL A 83 4.88 -0.23 3.99
CA VAL A 83 3.92 0.83 3.69
C VAL A 83 4.13 1.32 2.26
N VAL A 84 3.06 1.31 1.47
CA VAL A 84 2.97 2.05 0.20
C VAL A 84 2.24 3.35 0.46
N ASP A 85 2.91 4.48 0.28
CA ASP A 85 2.35 5.79 0.57
C ASP A 85 2.07 6.54 -0.74
N MET A 86 0.78 6.63 -1.08
CA MET A 86 0.27 7.24 -2.30
C MET A 86 -0.29 8.65 -2.06
N ARG A 87 -0.08 9.23 -0.87
CA ARG A 87 -0.70 10.51 -0.47
C ARG A 87 -0.22 11.70 -1.29
N ILE A 88 0.96 11.61 -1.89
CA ILE A 88 1.49 12.62 -2.80
C ILE A 88 1.31 12.09 -4.22
N GLU A 89 0.26 12.55 -4.88
CA GLU A 89 -0.16 12.19 -6.25
C GLU A 89 0.99 12.19 -7.27
N ALA A 90 1.97 13.09 -7.11
CA ALA A 90 3.11 13.23 -8.01
C ALA A 90 4.24 12.20 -7.79
N ARG A 91 4.32 11.52 -6.63
CA ARG A 91 5.41 10.59 -6.29
C ARG A 91 4.95 9.51 -5.31
N PRO A 92 4.63 8.29 -5.79
CA PRO A 92 4.50 7.12 -4.93
C PRO A 92 5.78 6.94 -4.10
N THR A 93 5.65 6.88 -2.77
CA THR A 93 6.78 6.58 -1.90
C THR A 93 6.62 5.18 -1.33
N LEU A 94 7.62 4.33 -1.57
CA LEU A 94 7.68 2.98 -1.03
C LEU A 94 8.52 3.00 0.24
N ARG A 95 7.97 2.52 1.35
CA ARG A 95 8.76 2.24 2.55
C ARG A 95 8.99 0.75 2.63
N MET A 96 10.26 0.37 2.49
CA MET A 96 10.68 -1.02 2.56
C MET A 96 10.68 -1.52 4.00
N THR A 97 10.61 -2.84 4.18
CA THR A 97 10.86 -3.49 5.49
C THR A 97 12.35 -3.38 5.86
N GLU A 98 12.67 -3.47 7.15
CA GLU A 98 14.06 -3.39 7.63
C GLU A 98 14.94 -4.50 7.01
N ALA A 99 14.39 -5.70 6.82
CA ALA A 99 15.06 -6.82 6.16
C ALA A 99 15.39 -6.53 4.68
N ALA A 100 14.43 -5.97 3.94
CA ALA A 100 14.63 -5.62 2.54
C ALA A 100 15.63 -4.48 2.34
N MET A 101 15.73 -3.56 3.30
CA MET A 101 16.74 -2.50 3.29
C MET A 101 18.17 -3.07 3.42
N GLN A 102 18.36 -4.16 4.17
CA GLN A 102 19.66 -4.82 4.29
C GLN A 102 20.07 -5.58 3.02
N ASP A 103 19.13 -6.29 2.37
CA ASP A 103 19.39 -6.97 1.09
C ASP A 103 19.64 -5.98 -0.06
N TRP A 104 18.92 -4.85 -0.09
CA TRP A 104 19.14 -3.77 -1.08
C TRP A 104 20.53 -3.13 -0.94
N TRP A 105 21.04 -2.99 0.28
CA TRP A 105 22.41 -2.51 0.53
C TRP A 105 23.44 -3.55 0.09
N ALA A 106 23.22 -4.84 0.29
CA ALA A 106 24.14 -5.90 -0.15
C ALA A 106 24.29 -5.95 -1.69
N VAL A 107 23.19 -5.75 -2.43
CA VAL A 107 23.20 -5.75 -3.90
C VAL A 107 23.92 -4.51 -4.49
N ARG A 108 23.89 -3.36 -3.81
CA ARG A 108 24.51 -2.11 -4.30
C ARG A 108 25.94 -1.88 -3.80
N SER A 109 26.32 -2.49 -2.67
CA SER A 109 27.66 -2.35 -2.07
C SER A 109 28.78 -3.05 -2.85
N GLY A 110 28.45 -3.86 -3.88
CA GLY A 110 29.42 -4.39 -4.84
C GLY A 110 29.91 -3.35 -5.86
N GLY A 111 29.27 -2.17 -5.92
CA GLY A 111 29.61 -1.08 -6.83
C GLY A 111 30.26 0.11 -6.10
N ASN A 112 31.59 0.12 -6.10
CA ASN A 112 32.48 1.16 -5.57
C ASN A 112 31.97 2.61 -5.77
N ILE A 113 31.47 3.27 -4.72
CA ILE A 113 31.33 4.73 -4.68
C ILE A 113 31.80 5.24 -3.32
N LYS A 114 32.96 5.93 -3.33
CA LYS A 114 33.48 6.70 -2.20
C LYS A 114 32.51 7.84 -1.88
N ILE A 115 32.00 7.87 -0.66
CA ILE A 115 31.36 9.05 -0.08
C ILE A 115 32.42 9.82 0.70
N SER A 116 32.76 11.02 0.22
CA SER A 116 33.53 12.00 0.99
C SER A 116 32.61 12.74 1.94
N GLN A 117 33.18 13.07 3.10
CA GLN A 117 32.57 13.69 4.29
C GLN A 117 31.84 15.00 4.02
#